data_AF-A0YXF6-F1
#
_entry.id   AF-A0YXF6-F1
#
_cell.length_a   1.000
_cell.length_b   1.000
_cell.length_c   1.000
_cell.angle_alpha   90.00
_cell.angle_beta   90.00
_cell.angle_gamma   90.00
#
_symmetry.space_group_name_H-M   'P 1'
#
loop_
_entity.id
_entity.type
_entity.pdbx_description
1 polymer ?
#
loop_
_entity_poly.entity_id
_entity_poly.type
_entity_poly.pdbx_seq_one_letter_code
_entity_poly.pdbx_strand_id
1 'polypeptide(L)' 'MERSKLVAYLTGAISIILAIAYLLLVSLLDLRGEMIPAPQDPLMIPSGIKSLSLTAESRRSQTAFTAPFLSP' A
#
# COMPACT_ATOMS: atom_id res chain seq x y z
N MET A 1 48.43 21.18 -12.20
CA MET A 1 47.00 21.57 -12.22
C MET A 1 46.16 20.67 -13.13
N GLU A 2 46.71 20.21 -14.26
CA GLU A 2 45.98 19.32 -15.21
C GLU A 2 45.60 17.94 -14.67
N ARG A 3 46.50 17.28 -13.92
CA ARG A 3 46.23 15.98 -13.27
C ARG A 3 45.03 16.01 -12.31
N SER A 4 44.84 17.09 -11.56
CA SER A 4 43.71 17.23 -10.63
C SER A 4 42.39 17.41 -11.37
N LYS A 5 42.40 18.14 -12.49
CA LYS A 5 41.22 18.27 -13.36
C LYS A 5 40.85 16.93 -13.98
N LEU A 6 41.83 16.18 -14.46
CA LEU A 6 41.62 14.85 -15.04
C LEU A 6 40.96 13.90 -14.03
N VAL A 7 41.43 13.86 -12.79
CA VAL A 7 40.83 13.05 -11.73
C VAL A 7 39.41 13.53 -11.41
N ALA A 8 39.17 14.84 -11.37
CA ALA A 8 37.82 15.38 -11.12
C ALA A 8 36.82 14.96 -12.21
N TYR A 9 37.21 15.06 -13.48
CA TYR A 9 36.37 14.59 -14.59
C TYR A 9 36.15 13.08 -14.54
N LEU A 10 37.20 12.30 -14.25
CA LEU A 10 37.11 10.85 -14.22
C LEU A 10 36.16 10.37 -13.11
N THR A 11 36.32 10.90 -11.89
CA THR A 11 35.43 10.58 -10.78
C THR A 11 34.00 11.02 -11.03
N GLY A 12 33.80 12.21 -11.62
CA GLY A 12 32.48 12.68 -12.02
C GLY A 12 31.83 11.76 -13.07
N ALA A 13 32.58 11.36 -14.11
CA ALA A 13 32.09 10.46 -15.15
C ALA A 13 31.75 9.08 -14.57
N ILE A 14 32.60 8.52 -13.69
CA ILE A 14 32.34 7.24 -13.02
C ILE A 14 31.07 7.32 -12.18
N SER A 15 30.85 8.42 -11.45
CA SER A 15 29.63 8.63 -10.67
C SER A 15 28.38 8.66 -11.54
N ILE A 16 28.42 9.34 -12.68
CA ILE A 16 27.30 9.41 -13.63
C ILE A 16 27.02 8.02 -14.22
N ILE A 17 28.06 7.29 -14.65
CA ILE A 17 27.92 5.93 -15.19
C ILE A 17 27.31 5.00 -14.15
N LEU A 18 27.78 5.04 -12.90
CA LEU A 18 27.22 4.26 -11.80
C LEU A 18 25.75 4.61 -11.53
N ALA A 19 25.40 5.90 -11.53
CA ALA A 19 24.03 6.35 -11.32
C ALA A 19 23.10 5.82 -12.42
N ILE A 20 23.50 5.94 -13.69
CA ILE A 20 22.72 5.40 -14.82
C ILE A 20 22.63 3.87 -14.74
N ALA A 21 23.74 3.18 -14.48
CA ALA A 21 23.76 1.73 -14.34
C ALA A 21 22.83 1.26 -13.21
N TYR A 22 22.82 1.96 -12.07
CA TYR A 22 21.91 1.68 -10.97
C TYR A 22 20.45 1.88 -11.35
N LEU A 23 20.12 3.00 -12.02
CA LEU A 23 18.76 3.26 -12.48
C LEU A 23 18.29 2.20 -13.48
N LEU A 24 19.15 1.78 -14.41
CA LEU A 24 18.83 0.70 -15.33
C LEU A 24 18.65 -0.63 -14.60
N LEU A 25 19.55 -0.96 -13.66
CA LEU A 25 19.45 -2.19 -12.88
C LEU A 25 18.16 -2.25 -12.07
N VAL A 26 17.81 -1.18 -11.34
CA VAL A 26 16.58 -1.14 -10.56
C VAL A 26 15.36 -1.15 -11.47
N SER A 27 15.42 -0.49 -12.63
CA SER A 27 14.34 -0.52 -13.62
C SER A 27 14.12 -1.94 -14.13
N LEU A 28 15.19 -2.64 -14.53
CA LEU A 28 15.11 -4.05 -14.95
C LEU A 28 14.60 -4.95 -13.84
N LEU A 29 15.04 -4.69 -12.60
CA LEU A 29 14.53 -5.38 -11.44
C LEU A 29 13.04 -5.11 -11.29
N ASP A 30 12.56 -3.89 -11.44
CA ASP A 30 11.15 -3.53 -11.29
C ASP A 30 10.25 -4.23 -12.32
N LEU A 31 10.80 -4.59 -13.49
CA LEU A 31 10.13 -5.44 -14.49
C LEU A 31 9.87 -6.88 -14.00
N ARG A 32 10.27 -7.27 -12.78
CA ARG A 32 10.03 -8.59 -12.16
C ARG A 32 8.56 -8.92 -11.89
N GLY A 33 7.63 -8.06 -12.28
CA GLY A 33 6.23 -8.38 -12.42
C GLY A 33 5.34 -7.41 -11.68
N GLU A 34 4.26 -7.02 -12.36
CA GLU A 34 3.14 -6.32 -11.75
C GLU A 34 2.82 -6.93 -10.39
N MET A 35 2.84 -6.10 -9.34
CA MET A 35 2.30 -6.48 -8.04
C MET A 35 0.81 -6.77 -8.24
N ILE A 36 0.49 -8.04 -8.50
CA ILE A 36 -0.89 -8.49 -8.54
C ILE A 36 -1.45 -8.21 -7.15
N PRO A 37 -2.56 -7.46 -7.04
CA PRO A 37 -3.17 -7.22 -5.73
C PRO A 37 -3.40 -8.58 -5.08
N ALA A 38 -3.05 -8.69 -3.79
CA ALA A 38 -3.29 -9.90 -3.03
C ALA A 38 -4.71 -10.37 -3.33
N PRO A 39 -4.91 -11.68 -3.61
CA PRO A 39 -6.21 -12.21 -3.95
C PRO A 39 -7.25 -11.65 -2.98
N GLN A 40 -8.23 -10.92 -3.52
CA GLN A 40 -9.38 -10.45 -2.74
C GLN A 40 -10.33 -11.62 -2.53
N ASP A 41 -9.81 -12.83 -2.29
CA ASP A 41 -10.61 -13.91 -1.80
C ASP A 41 -11.25 -13.36 -0.53
N PRO A 42 -12.58 -13.14 -0.52
CA PRO A 42 -13.24 -12.80 0.72
C PRO A 42 -12.85 -13.94 1.63
N LEU A 43 -12.16 -13.63 2.75
CA LEU A 43 -12.02 -14.58 3.82
C LEU A 43 -13.39 -15.24 3.92
N MET A 44 -13.42 -16.56 3.74
CA MET A 44 -14.64 -17.34 3.77
C MET A 44 -15.11 -17.32 5.22
N ILE A 45 -15.60 -16.16 5.65
CA ILE A 45 -16.22 -15.92 6.93
C ILE A 45 -17.46 -16.80 6.84
N PRO A 46 -17.55 -17.85 7.68
CA PRO A 46 -18.73 -18.69 7.72
C PRO A 46 -19.95 -17.78 7.74
N SER A 47 -20.92 -18.01 6.86
CA SER A 47 -22.10 -17.14 6.71
C SER A 47 -22.86 -16.92 8.03
N GLY A 48 -22.61 -17.77 9.05
CA GLY A 48 -23.10 -17.61 10.42
C GLY A 48 -22.51 -16.45 11.22
N ILE A 49 -21.33 -15.91 10.90
CA ILE A 49 -20.77 -14.74 11.60
C ILE A 49 -21.26 -13.42 10.97
N LYS A 50 -21.59 -13.44 9.67
CA LYS A 50 -22.13 -12.28 8.94
C LYS A 50 -23.56 -11.92 9.40
N SER A 51 -24.36 -12.91 9.80
CA SER A 51 -25.67 -12.68 10.41
C SER A 51 -25.58 -12.08 11.81
N LEU A 52 -24.49 -12.33 12.55
CA LEU A 52 -24.33 -11.80 13.91
C LEU A 52 -24.12 -10.29 13.88
N SER A 53 -23.30 -9.78 12.95
CA SER A 53 -23.07 -8.34 12.79
C SER A 53 -24.26 -7.61 12.15
N LEU A 54 -24.90 -8.21 11.13
CA LEU A 54 -26.12 -7.64 10.53
C LEU A 54 -27.30 -7.58 11.50
N THR A 55 -27.45 -8.60 12.37
CA THR A 55 -28.49 -8.61 13.41
C THR A 55 -28.15 -7.65 14.56
N ALA A 56 -26.89 -7.57 14.98
CA ALA A 56 -26.46 -6.62 16.01
C ALA A 56 -26.66 -5.16 15.56
N GLU A 57 -26.37 -4.84 14.29
CA GLU A 57 -26.56 -3.50 13.75
C GLU A 57 -28.05 -3.17 13.59
N SER A 58 -28.86 -4.10 13.09
CA SER A 58 -30.33 -3.96 13.03
C SER A 58 -30.96 -3.80 14.42
N ARG A 59 -30.42 -4.49 15.45
CA ARG A 59 -30.87 -4.38 16.84
C ARG A 59 -30.47 -3.03 17.46
N ARG A 60 -29.31 -2.48 17.10
CA ARG A 60 -28.90 -1.12 17.52
C ARG A 60 -29.77 -0.04 16.88
N SER A 61 -30.09 -0.15 15.60
CA SER A 61 -30.95 0.82 14.91
C SER A 61 -32.40 0.82 15.43
N GLN A 62 -32.91 -0.33 15.88
CA GLN A 62 -34.26 -0.41 16.48
C GLN A 62 -34.31 0.14 17.92
N THR A 63 -33.25 -0.03 18.72
CA THR A 63 -33.20 0.61 20.05
C THR A 63 -33.06 2.14 20.00
N ALA A 64 -32.59 2.70 18.88
CA ALA A 64 -32.55 4.15 18.69
C ALA A 64 -33.90 4.76 18.30
N PHE A 65 -34.83 3.97 17.74
CA PHE A 65 -36.15 4.45 17.30
C PHE A 65 -37.23 4.35 18.40
N THR A 66 -36.99 3.58 19.46
CA THR A 66 -37.89 3.47 20.63
C THR A 66 -37.24 4.10 21.87
N ALA A 67 -36.89 5.39 21.80
CA ALA A 67 -36.82 6.18 23.02
C ALA A 67 -38.28 6.52 23.40
N PRO A 68 -38.83 5.98 24.51
CA PRO A 68 -40.15 6.37 24.95
C PRO A 68 -40.12 7.85 25.33
N PHE A 69 -41.05 8.59 24.74
CA PHE A 69 -41.48 9.91 25.18
C PHE A 69 -41.89 9.80 26.66
N LEU A 70 -40.94 10.04 27.57
CA LEU A 70 -41.20 10.16 29.00
C LEU A 70 -40.44 11.38 29.52
N SER A 71 -41.04 12.54 29.33
CA SER A 71 -40.79 13.76 30.10
C SER A 71 -41.98 13.99 31.04
N PRO A 72 -41.79 14.12 32.35
CA PRO A 72 -42.58 15.06 33.15
C PRO A 72 -42.06 16.50 32.95
#